data_AF-A9FQ64-F1
#
_entry.id   AF-A9FQ64-F1
#
_cell.length_a   1.000
_cell.length_b   1.000
_cell.length_c   1.000
_cell.angle_alpha   90.00
_cell.angle_beta   90.00
_cell.angle_gamma   90.00
#
_symmetry.space_group_name_H-M   'P 1'
#
loop_
_entity.id
_entity.type
_entity.pdbx_description
1 polymer ?
#
loop_
_entity_poly.entity_id
_entity_poly.type
_entity_poly.pdbx_seq_one_letter_code
_entity_poly.pdbx_strand_id
1 'polypeptide(L)'
;MLPSIERRDARAAEAEDVTAAHHLLLRVAVIAVATATAATAGARPPRPAPAASQAHPPRSAPAASPAGRPRRAPAPSPGRPPRPAPAAPHALLPAPAAPQAPPASLAPPALPSAASPEPAAWRALVVGGGPRPPMNQVAIEGHIRYFQSLLPAWAERRVLFADGRRGTRSVQFLDGDRTRYRAPRLPRIDGATTRPGFDAIWRRFVHARPADPLLLYFAGHGSPDPGHDLDNNVFDLWGGGALSVRDLAARMKELPASTPVVLVMAQCYSGSFANLLFEGGRPDGELVERDIVGFFAATRDRPASGCTPEIDEADYTDFSSFFFAALSGVDRLGKRVDGADYDRNQLVGMNEAFAYALLHQETGDVPVATSDVFLRRFVNKPDHETMATPYSRVLSWSTPAERAALEGLSDALGLHGEHRLRAAYEREFGPRAGRRDVEDVDSAHRLRFIRLAKSVVLARTLRQSGHRARIERFERLRAAEARNPLVEVRAASQARQDGRRRAAR
;
A
#
# COMPACT_ATOMS: atom_id res chain seq x y z
N MET A 1 -49.43 16.05 -39.79
CA MET A 1 -48.02 15.58 -39.88
C MET A 1 -47.42 15.71 -38.49
N LEU A 2 -47.34 14.58 -37.77
CA LEU A 2 -46.72 14.26 -36.46
C LEU A 2 -47.45 12.95 -36.07
N PRO A 3 -46.77 11.81 -35.84
CA PRO A 3 -45.86 11.65 -34.69
C PRO A 3 -44.63 10.74 -34.95
N SER A 4 -43.49 11.07 -34.34
CA SER A 4 -42.32 10.16 -34.30
C SER A 4 -41.39 10.36 -33.10
N ILE A 5 -41.81 11.08 -32.06
CA ILE A 5 -40.95 11.40 -30.90
C ILE A 5 -41.21 10.46 -29.71
N GLU A 6 -42.42 9.95 -29.49
CA GLU A 6 -42.73 9.11 -28.31
C GLU A 6 -42.18 7.68 -28.35
N ARG A 7 -41.68 7.17 -29.49
CA ARG A 7 -41.15 5.78 -29.57
C ARG A 7 -39.66 5.65 -29.21
N ARG A 8 -38.93 6.75 -29.03
CA ARG A 8 -37.52 6.70 -28.64
C ARG A 8 -37.34 6.61 -27.12
N ASP A 9 -38.23 7.21 -26.35
CA ASP A 9 -38.09 7.23 -24.89
C ASP A 9 -38.49 5.89 -24.24
N ALA A 10 -39.42 5.14 -24.83
CA ALA A 10 -39.81 3.82 -24.33
C ALA A 10 -38.70 2.75 -24.48
N ARG A 11 -37.84 2.86 -25.52
CA ARG A 11 -36.72 1.91 -25.73
C ARG A 11 -35.51 2.20 -24.84
N ALA A 12 -35.36 3.43 -24.35
CA ALA A 12 -34.33 3.77 -23.38
C ALA A 12 -34.67 3.23 -21.98
N ALA A 13 -35.94 3.32 -21.58
CA ALA A 13 -36.42 2.78 -20.30
C ALA A 13 -36.36 1.24 -20.23
N GLU A 14 -36.67 0.52 -21.31
CA GLU A 14 -36.52 -0.95 -21.36
C GLU A 14 -35.05 -1.39 -21.34
N ALA A 15 -34.12 -0.58 -21.86
CA ALA A 15 -32.69 -0.91 -21.85
C ALA A 15 -32.05 -0.74 -20.45
N GLU A 16 -32.51 0.23 -19.65
CA GLU A 16 -32.06 0.40 -18.27
C GLU A 16 -32.57 -0.74 -17.35
N ASP A 17 -33.81 -1.20 -17.54
CA ASP A 17 -34.41 -2.25 -16.70
C ASP A 17 -33.79 -3.65 -16.97
N VAL A 18 -33.42 -3.93 -18.22
CA VAL A 18 -32.69 -5.16 -18.59
C VAL A 18 -31.26 -5.15 -18.02
N THR A 19 -30.63 -3.98 -17.92
CA THR A 19 -29.27 -3.84 -17.35
C THR A 19 -29.28 -4.04 -15.83
N ALA A 20 -30.31 -3.53 -15.14
CA ALA A 20 -30.51 -3.75 -13.70
C ALA A 20 -30.81 -5.23 -13.39
N ALA A 21 -31.61 -5.91 -14.21
CA ALA A 21 -31.89 -7.34 -14.07
C ALA A 21 -30.65 -8.21 -14.34
N HIS A 22 -29.78 -7.82 -15.28
CA HIS A 22 -28.52 -8.53 -15.55
C HIS A 22 -27.51 -8.40 -14.39
N HIS A 23 -27.42 -7.21 -13.78
CA HIS A 23 -26.60 -7.00 -12.58
C HIS A 23 -27.12 -7.82 -11.38
N LEU A 24 -28.43 -8.00 -11.24
CA LEU A 24 -29.01 -8.83 -10.17
C LEU A 24 -28.72 -10.33 -10.37
N LEU A 25 -28.74 -10.82 -11.62
CA LEU A 25 -28.39 -12.20 -11.96
C LEU A 25 -26.89 -12.51 -11.75
N LEU A 26 -26.00 -11.57 -12.06
CA LEU A 26 -24.56 -11.67 -11.76
C LEU A 26 -24.28 -11.67 -10.24
N ARG A 27 -25.04 -10.90 -9.45
CA ARG A 27 -24.95 -10.88 -7.98
C ARG A 27 -25.33 -12.22 -7.34
N VAL A 28 -26.32 -12.92 -7.88
CA VAL A 28 -26.72 -14.26 -7.38
C VAL A 28 -25.66 -15.32 -7.71
N ALA A 29 -25.01 -15.24 -8.87
CA ALA A 29 -23.97 -16.18 -9.28
C ALA A 29 -22.68 -16.08 -8.42
N VAL A 30 -22.28 -14.86 -8.02
CA VAL A 30 -21.10 -14.64 -7.17
C VAL A 30 -21.34 -15.16 -5.73
N ILE A 31 -22.55 -14.99 -5.18
CA ILE A 31 -22.93 -15.51 -3.86
C ILE A 31 -23.02 -17.05 -3.84
N ALA A 32 -23.48 -17.66 -4.94
CA ALA A 32 -23.59 -19.12 -5.06
C ALA A 32 -22.21 -19.81 -5.11
N VAL A 33 -21.19 -19.17 -5.71
CA VAL A 33 -19.82 -19.71 -5.75
C VAL A 33 -19.13 -19.61 -4.38
N ALA A 34 -19.36 -18.53 -3.63
CA ALA A 34 -18.80 -18.38 -2.28
C ALA A 34 -19.35 -19.40 -1.27
N THR A 35 -20.62 -19.80 -1.40
CA THR A 35 -21.27 -20.78 -0.51
C THR A 35 -20.94 -22.23 -0.88
N ALA A 36 -20.69 -22.56 -2.14
CA ALA A 36 -20.33 -23.92 -2.57
C ALA A 36 -18.95 -24.38 -2.07
N THR A 37 -18.00 -23.47 -1.86
CA THR A 37 -16.68 -23.78 -1.28
C THR A 37 -16.70 -24.10 0.21
N ALA A 38 -17.77 -23.73 0.94
CA ALA A 38 -17.90 -24.05 2.37
C ALA A 38 -18.53 -25.44 2.63
N ALA A 39 -19.24 -26.02 1.66
CA ALA A 39 -20.01 -27.25 1.85
C ALA A 39 -19.28 -28.55 1.47
N THR A 40 -18.07 -28.48 0.87
CA THR A 40 -17.34 -29.68 0.37
C THR A 40 -16.16 -30.11 1.24
N ALA A 41 -15.96 -29.53 2.43
CA ALA A 41 -14.91 -29.93 3.38
C ALA A 41 -15.40 -30.91 4.48
N GLY A 42 -16.43 -31.71 4.21
CA GLY A 42 -17.08 -32.57 5.20
C GLY A 42 -17.45 -33.96 4.70
N ALA A 43 -16.48 -34.78 4.29
CA ALA A 43 -16.69 -36.22 4.17
C ALA A 43 -15.38 -36.99 4.46
N ARG A 44 -15.31 -37.63 5.63
CA ARG A 44 -14.26 -38.59 6.00
C ARG A 44 -14.75 -40.01 5.68
N PRO A 45 -13.91 -40.93 5.17
CA PRO A 45 -14.30 -42.32 4.92
C PRO A 45 -14.38 -43.14 6.22
N PRO A 46 -15.12 -44.26 6.25
CA PRO A 46 -15.40 -45.01 7.48
C PRO A 46 -14.19 -45.85 7.92
N ARG A 47 -13.98 -45.95 9.24
CA ARG A 47 -13.03 -46.88 9.88
C ARG A 47 -13.79 -48.04 10.55
N PRO A 48 -13.20 -49.24 10.65
CA PRO A 48 -13.88 -50.45 11.12
C PRO A 48 -13.97 -50.53 12.64
N ALA A 49 -14.90 -51.38 13.10
CA ALA A 49 -15.39 -51.56 14.47
C ALA A 49 -14.34 -52.04 15.51
N PRO A 50 -14.56 -51.79 16.82
CA PRO A 50 -13.61 -52.12 17.88
C PRO A 50 -13.88 -53.49 18.53
N ALA A 51 -12.81 -54.15 18.98
CA ALA A 51 -12.87 -55.28 19.90
C ALA A 51 -12.88 -54.80 21.36
N ALA A 52 -13.62 -55.54 22.19
CA ALA A 52 -13.90 -55.26 23.59
C ALA A 52 -12.73 -55.54 24.56
N SER A 53 -12.64 -54.79 25.66
CA SER A 53 -12.25 -55.35 26.97
C SER A 53 -12.63 -54.44 28.16
N GLN A 54 -13.61 -54.94 28.93
CA GLN A 54 -13.75 -55.04 30.40
C GLN A 54 -13.61 -53.84 31.36
N ALA A 55 -14.59 -53.83 32.28
CA ALA A 55 -15.01 -52.86 33.30
C ALA A 55 -14.15 -52.78 34.58
N HIS A 56 -14.20 -51.62 35.29
CA HIS A 56 -14.82 -51.36 36.62
C HIS A 56 -14.24 -50.05 37.30
N PRO A 57 -14.82 -49.48 38.39
CA PRO A 57 -15.86 -48.43 38.41
C PRO A 57 -15.41 -47.12 39.16
N PRO A 58 -16.29 -46.11 39.41
CA PRO A 58 -15.86 -44.72 39.53
C PRO A 58 -15.67 -44.22 40.98
N ARG A 59 -14.84 -43.18 41.14
CA ARG A 59 -14.83 -42.32 42.33
C ARG A 59 -15.04 -40.86 41.96
N SER A 60 -16.03 -40.29 42.63
CA SER A 60 -16.59 -38.96 42.56
C SER A 60 -15.58 -37.87 42.98
N ALA A 61 -15.61 -36.72 42.30
CA ALA A 61 -14.97 -35.48 42.72
C ALA A 61 -16.06 -34.42 43.00
N PRO A 62 -15.98 -33.65 44.11
CA PRO A 62 -16.95 -32.62 44.42
C PRO A 62 -16.51 -31.21 43.98
N ALA A 63 -17.52 -30.35 43.96
CA ALA A 63 -17.56 -28.98 43.49
C ALA A 63 -16.63 -27.99 44.20
N ALA A 64 -16.22 -26.96 43.45
CA ALA A 64 -15.55 -25.77 43.95
C ALA A 64 -16.53 -24.59 44.07
N SER A 65 -16.39 -23.83 45.16
CA SER A 65 -17.00 -22.52 45.37
C SER A 65 -16.18 -21.70 46.38
N PRO A 66 -16.35 -20.36 46.44
CA PRO A 66 -15.26 -19.42 46.15
C PRO A 66 -14.90 -18.50 47.33
N ALA A 67 -13.69 -17.93 47.35
CA ALA A 67 -13.39 -16.68 48.07
C ALA A 67 -11.99 -16.15 47.72
N GLY A 68 -11.86 -14.82 47.59
CA GLY A 68 -10.56 -14.16 47.73
C GLY A 68 -10.37 -12.87 46.93
N ARG A 69 -10.88 -11.74 47.44
CA ARG A 69 -10.50 -10.38 47.01
C ARG A 69 -9.00 -10.15 47.19
N PRO A 70 -8.28 -9.51 46.24
CA PRO A 70 -6.90 -9.10 46.47
C PRO A 70 -6.84 -7.79 47.29
N ARG A 71 -5.98 -7.80 48.32
CA ARG A 71 -5.65 -6.67 49.20
C ARG A 71 -4.78 -5.64 48.47
N ARG A 72 -5.07 -4.36 48.74
CA ARG A 72 -4.27 -3.18 48.38
C ARG A 72 -2.86 -3.25 48.97
N ALA A 73 -1.85 -2.95 48.15
CA ALA A 73 -0.49 -2.67 48.58
C ALA A 73 -0.37 -1.22 49.12
N PRO A 74 0.47 -0.95 50.14
CA PRO A 74 0.65 0.37 50.71
C PRO A 74 1.59 1.26 49.88
N ALA A 75 1.28 2.56 49.89
CA ALA A 75 2.02 3.62 49.22
C ALA A 75 3.41 3.90 49.86
N PRO A 76 4.41 4.30 49.08
CA PRO A 76 5.71 4.73 49.63
C PRO A 76 5.66 6.18 50.16
N SER A 77 6.30 6.38 51.31
CA SER A 77 6.49 7.69 51.96
C SER A 77 7.45 8.61 51.17
N PRO A 78 7.30 9.94 51.28
CA PRO A 78 8.10 10.90 50.51
C PRO A 78 9.51 11.07 51.10
N GLY A 79 10.52 10.68 50.31
CA GLY A 79 11.93 10.95 50.58
C GLY A 79 12.28 12.43 50.36
N ARG A 80 13.00 12.99 51.33
CA ARG A 80 13.48 14.37 51.43
C ARG A 80 14.49 14.70 50.30
N PRO A 81 14.48 15.91 49.71
CA PRO A 81 15.41 16.29 48.64
C PRO A 81 16.84 16.51 49.17
N PRO A 82 17.88 16.09 48.41
CA PRO A 82 19.26 16.44 48.75
C PRO A 82 19.56 17.93 48.46
N ARG A 83 20.33 18.53 49.35
CA ARG A 83 20.83 19.92 49.31
C ARG A 83 21.79 20.14 48.12
N PRO A 84 21.85 21.37 47.58
CA PRO A 84 22.81 21.75 46.53
C PRO A 84 24.24 21.85 47.09
N ALA A 85 25.20 21.35 46.32
CA ALA A 85 26.63 21.52 46.58
C ALA A 85 27.10 22.95 46.21
N PRO A 86 28.11 23.51 46.90
CA PRO A 86 28.52 24.91 46.76
C PRO A 86 29.30 25.19 45.48
N ALA A 87 29.10 26.41 44.97
CA ALA A 87 29.77 26.99 43.82
C ALA A 87 31.29 27.17 44.06
N ALA A 88 32.08 26.80 43.05
CA ALA A 88 33.51 27.11 42.99
C ALA A 88 33.74 28.51 42.39
N PRO A 89 34.80 29.23 42.80
CA PRO A 89 34.93 30.67 42.62
C PRO A 89 35.36 31.10 41.21
N HIS A 90 34.91 32.30 40.86
CA HIS A 90 35.34 33.11 39.72
C HIS A 90 36.87 33.23 39.65
N ALA A 91 37.45 32.75 38.55
CA ALA A 91 38.80 33.14 38.14
C ALA A 91 38.68 34.23 37.06
N LEU A 92 39.29 35.37 37.34
CA LEU A 92 39.33 36.55 36.49
C LEU A 92 40.04 36.28 35.16
N LEU A 93 39.45 36.83 34.10
CA LEU A 93 40.06 37.01 32.79
C LEU A 93 41.25 37.99 32.88
N PRO A 94 42.42 37.68 32.29
CA PRO A 94 43.39 38.71 31.93
C PRO A 94 43.09 39.28 30.53
N ALA A 95 43.31 40.60 30.41
CA ALA A 95 43.15 41.43 29.21
C ALA A 95 44.22 41.11 28.12
N PRO A 96 44.02 41.56 26.87
CA PRO A 96 44.64 40.96 25.69
C PRO A 96 46.06 41.46 25.43
N ALA A 97 46.94 40.55 25.00
CA ALA A 97 48.24 40.89 24.40
C ALA A 97 48.08 41.21 22.90
N ALA A 98 48.89 42.17 22.44
CA ALA A 98 48.92 42.72 21.08
C ALA A 98 49.19 41.66 19.97
N PRO A 99 48.74 41.89 18.73
CA PRO A 99 48.71 40.88 17.68
C PRO A 99 50.11 40.59 17.12
N GLN A 100 50.51 39.31 17.16
CA GLN A 100 51.60 38.80 16.34
C GLN A 100 51.09 38.54 14.92
N ALA A 101 51.88 38.94 13.92
CA ALA A 101 51.57 38.75 12.50
C ALA A 101 51.40 37.25 12.18
N PRO A 102 50.37 36.85 11.40
CA PRO A 102 50.17 35.45 11.06
C PRO A 102 51.29 34.97 10.11
N PRO A 103 51.83 33.75 10.30
CA PRO A 103 52.64 33.11 9.28
C PRO A 103 51.79 32.86 8.03
N ALA A 104 52.42 32.96 6.86
CA ALA A 104 51.80 32.76 5.56
C ALA A 104 50.98 31.45 5.54
N SER A 105 49.66 31.60 5.41
CA SER A 105 48.71 30.50 5.30
C SER A 105 48.97 29.73 4.00
N LEU A 106 49.60 28.57 4.10
CA LEU A 106 49.60 27.59 3.03
C LEU A 106 48.15 27.11 2.85
N ALA A 107 47.59 27.38 1.67
CA ALA A 107 46.25 26.94 1.32
C ALA A 107 46.13 25.42 1.54
N PRO A 108 45.10 24.93 2.25
CA PRO A 108 44.88 23.50 2.39
C PRO A 108 44.67 22.89 1.00
N PRO A 109 45.17 21.66 0.75
CA PRO A 109 44.92 20.98 -0.51
C PRO A 109 43.41 20.89 -0.73
N ALA A 110 42.96 21.30 -1.91
CA ALA A 110 41.57 21.20 -2.32
C ALA A 110 41.12 19.74 -2.10
N LEU A 111 40.18 19.54 -1.18
CA LEU A 111 39.50 18.27 -1.01
C LEU A 111 38.96 17.86 -2.39
N PRO A 112 39.18 16.61 -2.83
CA PRO A 112 38.60 16.14 -4.07
C PRO A 112 37.10 16.38 -4.00
N SER A 113 36.59 17.13 -4.97
CA SER A 113 35.15 17.36 -5.17
C SER A 113 34.46 16.00 -5.10
N ALA A 114 33.65 15.78 -4.06
CA ALA A 114 32.87 14.58 -3.93
C ALA A 114 31.97 14.52 -5.17
N ALA A 115 32.31 13.62 -6.10
CA ALA A 115 31.50 13.36 -7.27
C ALA A 115 30.06 13.17 -6.79
N SER A 116 29.13 13.95 -7.34
CA SER A 116 27.71 13.77 -7.07
C SER A 116 27.37 12.29 -7.30
N PRO A 117 26.67 11.63 -6.36
CA PRO A 117 26.37 10.21 -6.50
C PRO A 117 25.71 9.98 -7.86
N GLU A 118 26.20 8.99 -8.61
CA GLU A 118 25.58 8.63 -9.88
C GLU A 118 24.07 8.43 -9.67
N PRO A 119 23.22 8.97 -10.54
CA PRO A 119 21.78 8.86 -10.39
C PRO A 119 21.38 7.39 -10.35
N ALA A 120 20.61 7.04 -9.31
CA ALA A 120 20.16 5.70 -9.02
C ALA A 120 19.46 5.07 -10.25
N ALA A 121 20.05 3.99 -10.78
CA ALA A 121 19.41 3.21 -11.81
C ALA A 121 18.38 2.28 -11.16
N TRP A 122 17.16 2.78 -10.90
CA TRP A 122 16.10 1.90 -10.41
C TRP A 122 15.88 0.73 -11.34
N ARG A 123 15.55 -0.40 -10.72
CA ARG A 123 15.24 -1.65 -11.41
C ARG A 123 13.89 -2.14 -10.95
N ALA A 124 13.14 -2.74 -11.85
CA ALA A 124 11.78 -3.17 -11.56
C ALA A 124 11.64 -4.69 -11.52
N LEU A 125 11.05 -5.24 -10.47
CA LEU A 125 10.49 -6.59 -10.48
C LEU A 125 8.97 -6.48 -10.47
N VAL A 126 8.37 -6.97 -11.54
CA VAL A 126 6.94 -6.93 -11.79
C VAL A 126 6.39 -8.35 -11.65
N VAL A 127 5.43 -8.55 -10.76
CA VAL A 127 4.83 -9.84 -10.43
C VAL A 127 3.35 -9.79 -10.74
N GLY A 128 2.93 -10.56 -11.73
CA GLY A 128 1.60 -10.49 -12.30
C GLY A 128 0.90 -11.83 -12.43
N GLY A 129 -0.42 -11.76 -12.51
CA GLY A 129 -1.29 -12.89 -12.84
C GLY A 129 -1.92 -13.52 -11.61
N GLY A 130 -2.86 -14.44 -11.86
CA GLY A 130 -3.55 -15.16 -10.79
C GLY A 130 -3.16 -16.63 -10.66
N PRO A 131 -3.77 -17.37 -9.72
CA PRO A 131 -3.31 -18.70 -9.37
C PRO A 131 -3.66 -19.80 -10.39
N ARG A 132 -4.61 -19.54 -11.31
CA ARG A 132 -5.08 -20.49 -12.34
C ARG A 132 -5.78 -19.72 -13.47
N PRO A 133 -6.00 -20.31 -14.67
CA PRO A 133 -6.61 -19.59 -15.79
C PRO A 133 -7.93 -18.87 -15.45
N PRO A 134 -8.91 -19.49 -14.75
CA PRO A 134 -10.18 -18.82 -14.40
C PRO A 134 -10.05 -17.67 -13.39
N MET A 135 -8.85 -17.39 -12.89
CA MET A 135 -8.54 -16.30 -11.98
C MET A 135 -7.35 -15.50 -12.52
N ASN A 136 -7.04 -15.57 -13.81
CA ASN A 136 -5.95 -14.84 -14.43
C ASN A 136 -6.50 -13.92 -15.50
N GLN A 137 -7.23 -12.89 -15.05
CA GLN A 137 -8.03 -12.02 -15.89
C GLN A 137 -7.19 -11.06 -16.75
N VAL A 138 -7.77 -10.62 -17.87
CA VAL A 138 -7.16 -9.66 -18.80
C VAL A 138 -6.81 -8.34 -18.13
N ALA A 139 -7.55 -7.90 -17.11
CA ALA A 139 -7.20 -6.67 -16.40
C ALA A 139 -5.84 -6.75 -15.69
N ILE A 140 -5.55 -7.89 -15.06
CA ILE A 140 -4.26 -8.15 -14.43
C ILE A 140 -3.13 -8.09 -15.48
N GLU A 141 -3.36 -8.64 -16.67
CA GLU A 141 -2.39 -8.49 -17.76
C GLU A 141 -2.25 -7.03 -18.21
N GLY A 142 -3.37 -6.30 -18.33
CA GLY A 142 -3.42 -4.90 -18.71
C GLY A 142 -2.60 -4.02 -17.79
N HIS A 143 -2.71 -4.22 -16.47
CA HIS A 143 -1.87 -3.57 -15.45
C HIS A 143 -0.37 -3.76 -15.69
N ILE A 144 0.03 -5.02 -15.92
CA ILE A 144 1.43 -5.39 -16.14
C ILE A 144 1.95 -4.83 -17.46
N ARG A 145 1.12 -4.80 -18.51
CA ARG A 145 1.45 -4.19 -19.80
C ARG A 145 1.58 -2.67 -19.69
N TYR A 146 0.63 -2.03 -18.99
CA TYR A 146 0.63 -0.59 -18.79
C TYR A 146 1.87 -0.14 -18.02
N PHE A 147 2.16 -0.72 -16.86
CA PHE A 147 3.37 -0.38 -16.10
C PHE A 147 4.66 -0.53 -16.92
N GLN A 148 4.76 -1.59 -17.73
CA GLN A 148 5.89 -1.77 -18.63
C GLN A 148 6.01 -0.65 -19.67
N SER A 149 4.91 -0.07 -20.15
CA SER A 149 4.98 1.05 -21.10
C SER A 149 5.57 2.33 -20.48
N LEU A 150 5.45 2.51 -19.16
CA LEU A 150 5.89 3.72 -18.46
C LEU A 150 7.41 3.79 -18.28
N LEU A 151 8.04 2.61 -18.21
CA LEU A 151 9.47 2.47 -18.07
C LEU A 151 10.14 2.50 -19.46
N PRO A 152 11.19 3.31 -19.66
CA PRO A 152 11.89 3.37 -20.95
C PRO A 152 12.57 2.03 -21.28
N ALA A 153 12.70 1.67 -22.56
CA ALA A 153 13.11 0.32 -22.99
C ALA A 153 14.41 -0.22 -22.37
N TRP A 154 15.35 0.68 -22.01
CA TRP A 154 16.62 0.34 -21.37
C TRP A 154 16.51 0.17 -19.84
N ALA A 155 15.44 0.64 -19.21
CA ALA A 155 15.22 0.47 -17.77
C ALA A 155 15.03 -1.01 -17.48
N GLU A 156 15.92 -1.53 -16.63
CA GLU A 156 15.98 -2.95 -16.41
C GLU A 156 14.80 -3.42 -15.57
N ARG A 157 14.12 -4.44 -16.09
CA ARG A 157 12.98 -5.04 -15.43
C ARG A 157 12.96 -6.55 -15.61
N ARG A 158 12.31 -7.23 -14.67
CA ARG A 158 11.90 -8.63 -14.80
C ARG A 158 10.41 -8.75 -14.55
N VAL A 159 9.75 -9.57 -15.36
CA VAL A 159 8.30 -9.80 -15.32
C VAL A 159 8.05 -11.27 -15.04
N LEU A 160 7.43 -11.55 -13.89
CA LEU A 160 6.82 -12.84 -13.60
C LEU A 160 5.35 -12.76 -13.98
N PHE A 161 4.86 -13.71 -14.78
CA PHE A 161 3.44 -13.72 -15.14
C PHE A 161 2.90 -15.14 -15.29
N ALA A 162 1.82 -15.45 -14.56
CA ALA A 162 1.09 -16.72 -14.65
C ALA A 162 2.03 -17.95 -14.63
N ASP A 163 1.91 -18.86 -15.60
CA ASP A 163 2.77 -20.04 -15.75
C ASP A 163 4.14 -19.76 -16.38
N GLY A 164 4.44 -18.49 -16.67
CA GLY A 164 5.71 -18.04 -17.27
C GLY A 164 5.81 -18.28 -18.78
N ARG A 165 4.74 -18.72 -19.45
CA ARG A 165 4.78 -19.09 -20.88
C ARG A 165 3.94 -18.13 -21.71
N ARG A 166 4.55 -17.58 -22.77
CA ARG A 166 3.86 -16.70 -23.73
C ARG A 166 2.85 -17.42 -24.63
N GLY A 167 2.93 -18.75 -24.75
CA GLY A 167 2.05 -19.54 -25.62
C GLY A 167 0.86 -20.19 -24.92
N THR A 168 0.89 -20.32 -23.59
CA THR A 168 -0.20 -20.97 -22.84
C THR A 168 -1.43 -20.07 -22.84
N ARG A 169 -2.61 -20.63 -23.13
CA ARG A 169 -3.89 -19.90 -23.03
C ARG A 169 -4.30 -19.72 -21.57
N SER A 170 -3.60 -18.85 -20.86
CA SER A 170 -3.76 -18.62 -19.43
C SER A 170 -4.56 -17.37 -19.09
N VAL A 171 -4.74 -16.42 -20.01
CA VAL A 171 -5.43 -15.15 -19.75
C VAL A 171 -6.92 -15.27 -20.03
N GLN A 172 -7.74 -15.07 -19.00
CA GLN A 172 -9.19 -15.06 -19.07
C GLN A 172 -9.73 -13.71 -19.54
N PHE A 173 -10.69 -13.72 -20.44
CA PHE A 173 -11.39 -12.52 -20.89
C PHE A 173 -12.84 -12.84 -21.29
N LEU A 174 -13.68 -11.81 -21.36
CA LEU A 174 -15.05 -11.91 -21.87
C LEU A 174 -15.10 -11.60 -23.37
N ASP A 175 -15.80 -12.45 -24.10
CA ASP A 175 -16.19 -12.32 -25.51
C ASP A 175 -17.72 -12.31 -25.57
N GLY A 176 -18.30 -11.11 -25.49
CA GLY A 176 -19.69 -10.95 -25.09
C GLY A 176 -19.90 -11.44 -23.64
N ASP A 177 -20.85 -12.35 -23.44
CA ASP A 177 -21.11 -13.02 -22.16
C ASP A 177 -20.24 -14.28 -21.94
N ARG A 178 -19.45 -14.69 -22.94
CA ARG A 178 -18.69 -15.93 -22.89
C ARG A 178 -17.29 -15.72 -22.32
N THR A 179 -16.97 -16.49 -21.29
CA THR A 179 -15.58 -16.59 -20.81
C THR A 179 -14.71 -17.35 -21.82
N ARG A 180 -13.61 -16.72 -22.23
CA ARG A 180 -12.60 -17.30 -23.14
C ARG A 180 -11.21 -17.18 -22.53
N TYR A 181 -10.28 -17.96 -23.07
CA TYR A 181 -8.87 -17.94 -22.69
C TYR A 181 -7.98 -17.68 -23.90
N ARG A 182 -6.96 -16.84 -23.74
CA ARG A 182 -5.95 -16.57 -24.75
C ARG A 182 -4.54 -16.57 -24.15
N ALA A 183 -3.56 -16.64 -25.05
CA ALA A 183 -2.17 -16.46 -24.69
C ALA A 183 -1.90 -15.02 -24.19
N PRO A 184 -0.92 -14.82 -23.28
CA PRO A 184 -0.56 -13.49 -22.84
C PRO A 184 -0.03 -12.59 -23.97
N ARG A 185 -0.47 -11.34 -23.99
CA ARG A 185 -0.02 -10.23 -24.84
C ARG A 185 0.95 -9.32 -24.10
N LEU A 186 1.88 -9.91 -23.35
CA LEU A 186 2.96 -9.19 -22.70
C LEU A 186 4.20 -9.14 -23.62
N PRO A 187 4.89 -7.99 -23.71
CA PRO A 187 6.12 -7.88 -24.49
C PRO A 187 7.25 -8.74 -23.91
N ARG A 188 7.22 -8.98 -22.59
CA ARG A 188 8.22 -9.74 -21.85
C ARG A 188 7.56 -10.59 -20.75
N ILE A 189 8.03 -11.82 -20.61
CA ILE A 189 7.79 -12.72 -19.47
C ILE A 189 9.13 -13.42 -19.20
N ASP A 190 9.70 -13.18 -18.03
CA ASP A 190 11.02 -13.71 -17.62
C ASP A 190 10.90 -14.93 -16.69
N GLY A 191 9.69 -15.25 -16.23
CA GLY A 191 9.43 -16.43 -15.42
C GLY A 191 7.97 -16.57 -15.01
N ALA A 192 7.67 -17.67 -14.31
CA ALA A 192 6.35 -17.95 -13.77
C ALA A 192 6.14 -17.26 -12.42
N THR A 193 4.91 -16.85 -12.13
CA THR A 193 4.48 -16.31 -10.83
C THR A 193 4.27 -17.45 -9.84
N THR A 194 5.30 -18.24 -9.58
CA THR A 194 5.32 -19.36 -8.64
C THR A 194 6.37 -19.11 -7.56
N ARG A 195 6.36 -19.84 -6.44
CA ARG A 195 7.43 -19.75 -5.42
C ARG A 195 8.82 -19.98 -6.04
N PRO A 196 9.07 -21.07 -6.80
CA PRO A 196 10.35 -21.26 -7.46
C PRO A 196 10.71 -20.16 -8.46
N GLY A 197 9.74 -19.65 -9.22
CA GLY A 197 9.96 -18.56 -10.19
C GLY A 197 10.36 -17.25 -9.51
N PHE A 198 9.66 -16.90 -8.44
CA PHE A 198 9.97 -15.73 -7.62
C PHE A 198 11.36 -15.84 -6.99
N ASP A 199 11.68 -16.97 -6.35
CA ASP A 199 12.99 -17.18 -5.72
C ASP A 199 14.14 -17.19 -6.74
N ALA A 200 13.90 -17.75 -7.94
CA ALA A 200 14.89 -17.73 -9.01
C ALA A 200 15.19 -16.31 -9.51
N ILE A 201 14.15 -15.48 -9.72
CA ILE A 201 14.34 -14.09 -10.12
C ILE A 201 14.94 -13.26 -8.98
N TRP A 202 14.50 -13.46 -7.74
CA TRP A 202 15.08 -12.78 -6.58
C TRP A 202 16.59 -13.01 -6.51
N ARG A 203 17.04 -14.27 -6.60
CA ARG A 203 18.47 -14.61 -6.61
C ARG A 203 19.24 -14.06 -7.82
N ARG A 204 18.66 -14.13 -9.04
CA ARG A 204 19.39 -13.79 -10.28
C ARG A 204 19.35 -12.33 -10.66
N PHE A 205 18.38 -11.58 -10.16
CA PHE A 205 18.13 -10.19 -10.55
C PHE A 205 18.27 -9.24 -9.37
N VAL A 206 17.59 -9.52 -8.26
CA VAL A 206 17.61 -8.66 -7.07
C VAL A 206 18.98 -8.76 -6.38
N HIS A 207 19.39 -9.97 -6.03
CA HIS A 207 20.68 -10.27 -5.39
C HIS A 207 21.91 -9.99 -6.24
N ALA A 208 21.76 -9.97 -7.57
CA ALA A 208 22.89 -9.69 -8.45
C ALA A 208 23.43 -8.25 -8.28
N ARG A 209 22.58 -7.31 -7.85
CA ARG A 209 22.98 -5.92 -7.52
C ARG A 209 22.20 -5.46 -6.30
N PRO A 210 22.55 -5.94 -5.10
CA PRO A 210 21.67 -5.81 -3.95
C PRO A 210 21.59 -4.36 -3.43
N ALA A 211 22.53 -3.48 -3.79
CA ALA A 211 22.56 -2.07 -3.39
C ALA A 211 21.77 -1.12 -4.31
N ASP A 212 21.37 -1.57 -5.51
CA ASP A 212 20.61 -0.74 -6.46
C ASP A 212 19.15 -0.61 -6.01
N PRO A 213 18.53 0.59 -6.09
CA PRO A 213 17.13 0.78 -5.72
C PRO A 213 16.17 -0.13 -6.49
N LEU A 214 15.18 -0.64 -5.78
CA LEU A 214 14.27 -1.67 -6.27
C LEU A 214 12.83 -1.18 -6.25
N LEU A 215 12.17 -1.21 -7.41
CA LEU A 215 10.74 -1.03 -7.54
C LEU A 215 10.07 -2.39 -7.70
N LEU A 216 9.22 -2.74 -6.75
CA LEU A 216 8.40 -3.93 -6.76
C LEU A 216 6.98 -3.55 -7.14
N TYR A 217 6.44 -4.15 -8.19
CA TYR A 217 5.04 -3.98 -8.57
C TYR A 217 4.33 -5.33 -8.61
N PHE A 218 3.26 -5.44 -7.84
CA PHE A 218 2.40 -6.62 -7.80
C PHE A 218 1.01 -6.27 -8.34
N ALA A 219 0.51 -7.05 -9.29
CA ALA A 219 -0.88 -6.98 -9.75
C ALA A 219 -1.46 -8.39 -9.89
N GLY A 220 -2.54 -8.68 -9.18
CA GLY A 220 -3.09 -10.03 -9.14
C GLY A 220 -4.08 -10.21 -8.00
N HIS A 221 -4.27 -11.47 -7.60
CA HIS A 221 -5.16 -11.81 -6.49
C HIS A 221 -4.41 -11.81 -5.17
N GLY A 222 -5.11 -11.35 -4.14
CA GLY A 222 -4.66 -11.45 -2.77
C GLY A 222 -5.75 -12.11 -1.93
N SER A 223 -5.32 -12.88 -0.94
CA SER A 223 -6.21 -13.60 -0.03
C SER A 223 -5.80 -13.31 1.42
N PRO A 224 -6.75 -13.35 2.39
CA PRO A 224 -6.38 -13.39 3.78
C PRO A 224 -5.46 -14.57 4.06
N ASP A 225 -4.58 -14.44 5.06
CA ASP A 225 -3.76 -15.58 5.50
C ASP A 225 -4.68 -16.78 5.83
N PRO A 226 -4.31 -18.03 5.48
CA PRO A 226 -5.13 -19.21 5.78
C PRO A 226 -5.43 -19.42 7.27
N GLY A 227 -4.56 -18.93 8.16
CA GLY A 227 -4.78 -18.87 9.61
C GLY A 227 -5.57 -17.65 10.08
N HIS A 228 -6.11 -16.86 9.14
CA HIS A 228 -6.82 -15.60 9.37
C HIS A 228 -6.01 -14.51 10.10
N ASP A 229 -4.69 -14.59 10.04
CA ASP A 229 -3.82 -13.49 10.47
C ASP A 229 -3.81 -12.38 9.41
N LEU A 230 -4.67 -11.37 9.62
CA LEU A 230 -4.78 -10.22 8.72
C LEU A 230 -3.49 -9.38 8.61
N ASP A 231 -2.53 -9.58 9.50
CA ASP A 231 -1.22 -8.94 9.40
C ASP A 231 -0.23 -9.72 8.51
N ASN A 232 -0.60 -10.92 8.07
CA ASN A 232 0.20 -11.80 7.24
C ASN A 232 -0.50 -12.25 5.93
N ASN A 233 -1.44 -11.46 5.41
CA ASN A 233 -2.13 -11.81 4.15
C ASN A 233 -1.16 -12.07 2.99
N VAL A 234 -1.69 -12.66 1.93
CA VAL A 234 -0.87 -13.22 0.86
C VAL A 234 -1.16 -12.60 -0.51
N PHE A 235 -0.17 -12.66 -1.39
CA PHE A 235 -0.32 -12.59 -2.85
C PHE A 235 -0.45 -14.01 -3.39
N ASP A 236 -1.47 -14.28 -4.20
CA ASP A 236 -1.76 -15.62 -4.71
C ASP A 236 -0.88 -15.95 -5.92
N LEU A 237 -0.18 -17.07 -5.86
CA LEU A 237 0.77 -17.50 -6.89
C LEU A 237 0.15 -18.57 -7.81
N TRP A 238 0.62 -18.60 -9.05
CA TRP A 238 0.28 -19.62 -10.04
C TRP A 238 0.48 -21.03 -9.49
N GLY A 239 -0.50 -21.91 -9.72
CA GLY A 239 -0.49 -23.29 -9.25
C GLY A 239 -0.91 -23.47 -7.80
N GLY A 240 -1.52 -22.46 -7.17
CA GLY A 240 -2.08 -22.56 -5.81
C GLY A 240 -1.07 -22.31 -4.68
N GLY A 241 0.10 -21.74 -4.99
CA GLY A 241 1.01 -21.22 -3.98
C GLY A 241 0.58 -19.83 -3.49
N ALA A 242 1.29 -19.30 -2.50
CA ALA A 242 1.09 -17.95 -1.99
C ALA A 242 2.42 -17.31 -1.59
N LEU A 243 2.51 -15.98 -1.58
CA LEU A 243 3.62 -15.19 -1.02
C LEU A 243 3.06 -14.31 0.09
N SER A 244 3.39 -14.60 1.35
CA SER A 244 2.92 -13.82 2.51
C SER A 244 3.75 -12.56 2.77
N VAL A 245 3.25 -11.68 3.65
CA VAL A 245 4.02 -10.55 4.20
C VAL A 245 5.34 -11.02 4.80
N ARG A 246 5.31 -12.08 5.62
CA ARG A 246 6.51 -12.66 6.26
C ARG A 246 7.47 -13.27 5.24
N ASP A 247 6.96 -13.93 4.21
CA ASP A 247 7.77 -14.46 3.11
C ASP A 247 8.55 -13.33 2.41
N LEU A 248 7.88 -12.21 2.13
CA LEU A 248 8.53 -11.07 1.48
C LEU A 248 9.49 -10.34 2.44
N ALA A 249 9.14 -10.21 3.72
CA ALA A 249 10.01 -9.64 4.75
C ALA A 249 11.33 -10.42 4.90
N ALA A 250 11.25 -11.75 4.90
CA ALA A 250 12.42 -12.62 4.97
C ALA A 250 13.40 -12.37 3.82
N ARG A 251 12.87 -12.15 2.61
CA ARG A 251 13.66 -11.84 1.42
C ARG A 251 14.22 -10.42 1.43
N MET A 252 13.44 -9.44 1.91
CA MET A 252 13.90 -8.06 2.07
C MET A 252 15.05 -7.94 3.07
N LYS A 253 15.12 -8.81 4.09
CA LYS A 253 16.22 -8.87 5.05
C LYS A 253 17.57 -9.18 4.39
N GLU A 254 17.56 -9.84 3.23
CA GLU A 254 18.78 -10.22 2.51
C GLU A 254 19.42 -9.04 1.73
N LEU A 255 18.72 -7.91 1.63
CA LEU A 255 19.23 -6.70 0.99
C LEU A 255 20.06 -5.84 1.98
N PRO A 256 21.03 -5.03 1.53
CA PRO A 256 21.67 -4.00 2.34
C PRO A 256 20.65 -2.99 2.87
N ALA A 257 20.77 -2.57 4.13
CA ALA A 257 19.85 -1.63 4.78
C ALA A 257 19.73 -0.28 4.06
N SER A 258 20.79 0.14 3.36
CA SER A 258 20.81 1.37 2.56
C SER A 258 20.03 1.28 1.24
N THR A 259 19.55 0.10 0.85
CA THR A 259 18.88 -0.11 -0.44
C THR A 259 17.44 0.39 -0.36
N PRO A 260 17.06 1.44 -1.11
CA PRO A 260 15.69 1.92 -1.18
C PRO A 260 14.81 0.89 -1.89
N VAL A 261 13.64 0.62 -1.31
CA VAL A 261 12.63 -0.28 -1.89
C VAL A 261 11.30 0.46 -1.98
N VAL A 262 10.74 0.51 -3.18
CA VAL A 262 9.38 0.98 -3.42
C VAL A 262 8.51 -0.23 -3.76
N LEU A 263 7.34 -0.32 -3.13
CA LEU A 263 6.38 -1.39 -3.33
C LEU A 263 5.03 -0.79 -3.73
N VAL A 264 4.49 -1.23 -4.86
CA VAL A 264 3.12 -0.91 -5.28
C VAL A 264 2.36 -2.23 -5.43
N MET A 265 1.22 -2.38 -4.76
CA MET A 265 0.44 -3.62 -4.81
C MET A 265 -1.03 -3.35 -5.17
N ALA A 266 -1.41 -3.82 -6.35
CA ALA A 266 -2.77 -3.80 -6.89
C ALA A 266 -3.43 -5.16 -6.67
N GLN A 267 -3.85 -5.41 -5.43
CA GLN A 267 -4.59 -6.62 -5.04
C GLN A 267 -5.44 -6.40 -3.78
N CYS A 268 -6.39 -7.30 -3.57
CA CYS A 268 -7.13 -7.44 -2.32
C CYS A 268 -6.19 -7.60 -1.11
N TYR A 269 -6.57 -7.04 0.04
CA TYR A 269 -5.88 -7.19 1.32
C TYR A 269 -4.43 -6.71 1.36
N SER A 270 -3.98 -5.99 0.32
CA SER A 270 -2.60 -5.54 0.12
C SER A 270 -2.05 -4.68 1.26
N GLY A 271 -2.91 -3.97 2.00
CA GLY A 271 -2.49 -3.13 3.12
C GLY A 271 -1.77 -3.86 4.26
N SER A 272 -1.85 -5.20 4.35
CA SER A 272 -1.02 -5.97 5.30
C SER A 272 0.47 -5.89 4.98
N PHE A 273 0.84 -5.75 3.70
CA PHE A 273 2.23 -5.67 3.25
C PHE A 273 2.90 -4.36 3.67
N ALA A 274 2.14 -3.35 4.14
CA ALA A 274 2.71 -2.19 4.80
C ALA A 274 3.47 -2.56 6.09
N ASN A 275 3.19 -3.74 6.68
CA ASN A 275 3.91 -4.25 7.84
C ASN A 275 5.38 -4.60 7.53
N LEU A 276 5.82 -4.56 6.26
CA LEU A 276 7.24 -4.66 5.89
C LEU A 276 8.11 -3.54 6.51
N LEU A 277 7.49 -2.46 7.00
CA LEU A 277 8.16 -1.45 7.82
C LEU A 277 8.72 -2.01 9.14
N PHE A 278 8.26 -3.18 9.58
CA PHE A 278 8.61 -3.77 10.86
C PHE A 278 9.36 -5.10 10.67
N GLU A 279 10.22 -5.42 11.64
CA GLU A 279 11.02 -6.64 11.60
C GLU A 279 10.16 -7.89 11.40
N GLY A 280 10.54 -8.70 10.41
CA GLY A 280 9.82 -9.93 10.05
C GLY A 280 8.43 -9.68 9.45
N GLY A 281 8.08 -8.44 9.08
CA GLY A 281 6.75 -8.12 8.59
C GLY A 281 5.69 -8.15 9.68
N ARG A 282 6.07 -7.95 10.95
CA ARG A 282 5.17 -8.06 12.09
C ARG A 282 4.89 -6.69 12.71
N PRO A 283 3.63 -6.27 12.89
CA PRO A 283 3.30 -4.94 13.40
C PRO A 283 3.77 -4.69 14.84
N ASP A 284 3.99 -5.75 15.63
CA ASP A 284 4.55 -5.67 16.98
C ASP A 284 6.08 -5.58 17.02
N GLY A 285 6.75 -5.87 15.90
CA GLY A 285 8.21 -5.81 15.78
C GLY A 285 8.78 -4.39 15.75
N GLU A 286 10.10 -4.30 15.88
CA GLU A 286 10.85 -3.05 15.75
C GLU A 286 10.80 -2.51 14.32
N LEU A 287 11.03 -1.21 14.15
CA LEU A 287 11.14 -0.62 12.82
C LEU A 287 12.38 -1.15 12.11
N VAL A 288 12.23 -1.52 10.84
CA VAL A 288 13.37 -1.79 9.98
C VAL A 288 14.04 -0.45 9.64
N GLU A 289 15.34 -0.35 9.91
CA GLU A 289 16.18 0.81 9.57
C GLU A 289 16.56 0.78 8.07
N ARG A 290 15.55 0.97 7.21
CA ARG A 290 15.63 1.01 5.73
C ARG A 290 14.52 1.87 5.15
N ASP A 291 14.76 2.54 4.03
CA ASP A 291 13.68 3.16 3.26
C ASP A 291 12.86 2.13 2.48
N ILE A 292 11.77 1.66 3.10
CA ILE A 292 10.71 0.86 2.48
C ILE A 292 9.50 1.77 2.34
N VAL A 293 9.14 2.09 1.11
CA VAL A 293 7.95 2.88 0.77
C VAL A 293 6.95 1.96 0.09
N GLY A 294 5.69 2.03 0.51
CA GLY A 294 4.64 1.14 0.02
C GLY A 294 3.33 1.87 -0.24
N PHE A 295 2.69 1.55 -1.36
CA PHE A 295 1.35 1.98 -1.71
C PHE A 295 0.49 0.77 -2.09
N PHE A 296 -0.67 0.63 -1.43
CA PHE A 296 -1.49 -0.57 -1.46
C PHE A 296 -2.92 -0.20 -1.84
N ALA A 297 -3.55 -0.98 -2.74
CA ALA A 297 -4.89 -0.69 -3.24
C ALA A 297 -6.00 -0.74 -2.18
N ALA A 298 -5.81 -1.54 -1.12
CA ALA A 298 -6.81 -1.72 -0.08
C ALA A 298 -6.20 -1.84 1.32
N THR A 299 -7.03 -1.73 2.35
CA THR A 299 -6.65 -2.05 3.73
C THR A 299 -6.46 -3.56 3.91
N ARG A 300 -5.81 -3.97 5.01
CA ARG A 300 -5.53 -5.39 5.32
C ARG A 300 -6.76 -6.29 5.43
N ASP A 301 -7.95 -5.71 5.53
CA ASP A 301 -9.23 -6.37 5.78
C ASP A 301 -10.25 -6.17 4.64
N ARG A 302 -9.84 -5.55 3.53
CA ARG A 302 -10.74 -5.23 2.41
C ARG A 302 -10.29 -5.83 1.09
N PRO A 303 -11.23 -6.24 0.22
CA PRO A 303 -10.94 -6.51 -1.18
C PRO A 303 -10.54 -5.22 -1.91
N ALA A 304 -10.00 -5.39 -3.12
CA ALA A 304 -9.68 -4.33 -4.06
C ALA A 304 -10.22 -4.67 -5.45
N SER A 305 -10.44 -3.65 -6.27
CA SER A 305 -10.78 -3.74 -7.69
C SER A 305 -9.54 -4.01 -8.55
N GLY A 306 -9.76 -4.31 -9.84
CA GLY A 306 -8.69 -4.51 -10.82
C GLY A 306 -8.54 -5.93 -11.37
N CYS A 307 -9.34 -6.89 -10.89
CA CYS A 307 -9.34 -8.28 -11.35
C CYS A 307 -10.56 -8.60 -12.21
N THR A 308 -10.75 -7.89 -13.34
CA THR A 308 -11.88 -8.08 -14.25
C THR A 308 -11.51 -8.82 -15.55
N PRO A 309 -12.37 -9.76 -16.04
CA PRO A 309 -12.24 -10.34 -17.37
C PRO A 309 -12.79 -9.43 -18.50
N GLU A 310 -13.41 -8.29 -18.20
CA GLU A 310 -13.84 -7.30 -19.19
C GLU A 310 -12.63 -6.77 -19.98
N ILE A 311 -12.77 -6.65 -21.31
CA ILE A 311 -11.64 -6.32 -22.21
C ILE A 311 -11.42 -4.83 -22.42
N ASP A 312 -12.40 -3.98 -22.11
CA ASP A 312 -12.27 -2.55 -22.33
C ASP A 312 -11.41 -1.93 -21.24
N GLU A 313 -10.20 -1.51 -21.60
CA GLU A 313 -9.27 -0.92 -20.66
C GLU A 313 -9.66 0.49 -20.24
N ALA A 314 -10.56 1.16 -20.97
CA ALA A 314 -11.09 2.47 -20.61
C ALA A 314 -11.90 2.41 -19.31
N ASP A 315 -12.49 1.25 -19.01
CA ASP A 315 -13.35 1.05 -17.84
C ASP A 315 -12.55 0.74 -16.56
N TYR A 316 -11.23 0.56 -16.67
CA TYR A 316 -10.43 0.18 -15.51
C TYR A 316 -10.07 1.42 -14.70
N THR A 317 -10.80 1.60 -13.61
CA THR A 317 -10.72 2.74 -12.70
C THR A 317 -10.03 2.39 -11.37
N ASP A 318 -9.36 1.23 -11.26
CA ASP A 318 -8.70 0.78 -10.03
C ASP A 318 -7.54 1.67 -9.58
N PHE A 319 -7.17 1.54 -8.30
CA PHE A 319 -6.08 2.30 -7.67
C PHE A 319 -4.82 2.45 -8.52
N SER A 320 -4.29 1.35 -9.08
CA SER A 320 -3.00 1.38 -9.76
C SER A 320 -3.04 2.11 -11.10
N SER A 321 -4.21 2.14 -11.75
CA SER A 321 -4.48 2.91 -12.95
C SER A 321 -4.24 4.39 -12.71
N PHE A 322 -4.94 4.95 -11.71
CA PHE A 322 -4.86 6.37 -11.37
C PHE A 322 -3.52 6.74 -10.74
N PHE A 323 -2.95 5.87 -9.91
CA PHE A 323 -1.64 6.10 -9.30
C PHE A 323 -0.55 6.25 -10.37
N PHE A 324 -0.44 5.30 -11.30
CA PHE A 324 0.59 5.39 -12.33
C PHE A 324 0.28 6.44 -13.41
N ALA A 325 -1.00 6.70 -13.68
CA ALA A 325 -1.43 7.78 -14.56
C ALA A 325 -0.93 9.14 -14.06
N ALA A 326 -1.19 9.45 -12.79
CA ALA A 326 -0.70 10.66 -12.15
C ALA A 326 0.83 10.72 -12.10
N LEU A 327 1.48 9.63 -11.66
CA LEU A 327 2.93 9.60 -11.48
C LEU A 327 3.72 9.76 -12.78
N SER A 328 3.17 9.27 -13.89
CA SER A 328 3.83 9.30 -15.19
C SER A 328 3.37 10.43 -16.12
N GLY A 329 2.23 11.05 -15.82
CA GLY A 329 1.59 12.08 -16.65
C GLY A 329 0.88 11.54 -17.89
N VAL A 330 0.73 10.22 -18.02
CA VAL A 330 0.02 9.56 -19.13
C VAL A 330 -0.78 8.38 -18.61
N ASP A 331 -2.01 8.19 -19.09
CA ASP A 331 -2.82 7.03 -18.73
C ASP A 331 -2.46 5.77 -19.56
N ARG A 332 -3.16 4.69 -19.24
CA ARG A 332 -3.09 3.38 -19.92
C ARG A 332 -3.41 3.41 -21.42
N LEU A 333 -4.18 4.40 -21.87
CA LEU A 333 -4.54 4.61 -23.27
C LEU A 333 -3.57 5.59 -23.96
N GLY A 334 -2.56 6.09 -23.24
CA GLY A 334 -1.59 7.06 -23.72
C GLY A 334 -2.08 8.50 -23.73
N LYS A 335 -3.23 8.79 -23.11
CA LYS A 335 -3.73 10.17 -22.97
C LYS A 335 -2.94 10.89 -21.89
N ARG A 336 -2.72 12.20 -22.08
CA ARG A 336 -2.07 13.04 -21.08
C ARG A 336 -2.94 13.13 -19.81
N VAL A 337 -2.29 13.06 -18.67
CA VAL A 337 -2.88 13.25 -17.34
C VAL A 337 -2.18 14.43 -16.68
N ASP A 338 -2.97 15.37 -16.16
CA ASP A 338 -2.52 16.57 -15.46
C ASP A 338 -3.24 16.72 -14.10
N GLY A 339 -3.03 17.85 -13.41
CA GLY A 339 -3.70 18.13 -12.14
C GLY A 339 -3.15 17.40 -10.90
N ALA A 340 -2.12 16.57 -11.06
CA ALA A 340 -1.50 15.82 -9.95
C ALA A 340 -0.33 16.55 -9.25
N ASP A 341 0.19 17.64 -9.81
CA ASP A 341 1.24 18.48 -9.18
C ASP A 341 0.57 19.51 -8.26
N TYR A 342 0.30 19.09 -7.01
CA TYR A 342 -0.46 19.85 -6.03
C TYR A 342 0.39 20.90 -5.33
N ASP A 343 1.70 20.68 -5.18
CA ASP A 343 2.62 21.65 -4.60
C ASP A 343 3.23 22.63 -5.62
N ARG A 344 2.98 22.40 -6.92
CA ARG A 344 3.40 23.24 -8.06
C ARG A 344 4.92 23.31 -8.25
N ASN A 345 5.62 22.23 -7.90
CA ASN A 345 7.07 22.14 -8.07
C ASN A 345 7.47 21.60 -9.47
N GLN A 346 6.49 21.35 -10.36
CA GLN A 346 6.64 20.80 -11.71
C GLN A 346 7.03 19.31 -11.78
N LEU A 347 7.00 18.60 -10.65
CA LEU A 347 7.32 17.18 -10.52
C LEU A 347 6.25 16.48 -9.69
N VAL A 348 5.54 15.52 -10.27
CA VAL A 348 4.58 14.72 -9.52
C VAL A 348 5.32 13.67 -8.68
N GLY A 349 5.23 13.76 -7.36
CA GLY A 349 5.72 12.75 -6.41
C GLY A 349 4.78 11.55 -6.25
N MET A 350 5.25 10.41 -5.72
CA MET A 350 4.35 9.27 -5.43
C MET A 350 3.27 9.60 -4.39
N ASN A 351 3.54 10.47 -3.42
CA ASN A 351 2.57 10.99 -2.46
C ASN A 351 1.44 11.77 -3.14
N GLU A 352 1.76 12.55 -4.17
CA GLU A 352 0.79 13.29 -4.96
C GLU A 352 0.00 12.37 -5.89
N ALA A 353 0.67 11.41 -6.53
CA ALA A 353 0.02 10.35 -7.29
C ALA A 353 -0.93 9.50 -6.43
N PHE A 354 -0.56 9.24 -5.17
CA PHE A 354 -1.42 8.58 -4.20
C PHE A 354 -2.66 9.43 -3.88
N ALA A 355 -2.48 10.72 -3.59
CA ALA A 355 -3.60 11.64 -3.36
C ALA A 355 -4.52 11.75 -4.58
N TYR A 356 -3.95 11.81 -5.78
CA TYR A 356 -4.70 11.78 -7.03
C TYR A 356 -5.52 10.50 -7.16
N ALA A 357 -4.94 9.33 -6.86
CA ALA A 357 -5.66 8.06 -6.89
C ALA A 357 -6.79 8.00 -5.84
N LEU A 358 -6.57 8.52 -4.62
CA LEU A 358 -7.63 8.57 -3.60
C LEU A 358 -8.87 9.32 -4.09
N LEU A 359 -8.65 10.41 -4.83
CA LEU A 359 -9.70 11.30 -5.32
C LEU A 359 -10.42 10.76 -6.57
N HIS A 360 -9.67 10.30 -7.58
CA HIS A 360 -10.24 10.08 -8.92
C HIS A 360 -10.75 8.65 -9.17
N GLN A 361 -10.39 7.68 -8.32
CA GLN A 361 -10.86 6.31 -8.52
C GLN A 361 -12.33 6.14 -8.08
N GLU A 362 -13.11 5.50 -8.94
CA GLU A 362 -14.55 5.26 -8.77
C GLU A 362 -14.82 3.79 -8.40
N THR A 363 -14.04 3.27 -7.46
CA THR A 363 -14.08 1.87 -7.01
C THR A 363 -14.33 1.76 -5.51
N GLY A 364 -14.57 0.53 -5.02
CA GLY A 364 -14.64 0.21 -3.59
C GLY A 364 -13.29 0.22 -2.85
N ASP A 365 -12.19 0.54 -3.55
CA ASP A 365 -10.83 0.52 -3.03
C ASP A 365 -10.65 1.50 -1.87
N VAL A 366 -9.81 1.14 -0.89
CA VAL A 366 -9.45 2.04 0.21
C VAL A 366 -7.93 1.99 0.37
N PRO A 367 -7.20 2.75 -0.47
CA PRO A 367 -5.75 2.66 -0.50
C PRO A 367 -5.08 3.05 0.81
N VAL A 368 -3.87 2.53 1.00
CA VAL A 368 -3.05 2.77 2.19
C VAL A 368 -1.61 3.03 1.76
N ALA A 369 -0.95 3.97 2.43
CA ALA A 369 0.49 4.18 2.33
C ALA A 369 1.22 3.69 3.59
N THR A 370 2.51 3.42 3.45
CA THR A 370 3.40 3.08 4.58
C THR A 370 3.37 4.09 5.72
N SER A 371 3.32 5.39 5.42
CA SER A 371 3.18 6.46 6.41
C SER A 371 1.95 6.29 7.29
N ASP A 372 0.84 5.81 6.72
CA ASP A 372 -0.40 5.65 7.48
C ASP A 372 -0.29 4.52 8.50
N VAL A 373 0.43 3.44 8.17
CA VAL A 373 0.68 2.32 9.09
C VAL A 373 1.68 2.71 10.16
N PHE A 374 2.73 3.45 9.79
CA PHE A 374 3.66 4.04 10.75
C PHE A 374 2.92 4.87 11.81
N LEU A 375 2.05 5.80 11.38
CA LEU A 375 1.32 6.68 12.30
C LEU A 375 0.40 5.89 13.24
N ARG A 376 -0.32 4.90 12.73
CA ARG A 376 -1.21 4.05 13.55
C ARG A 376 -0.45 3.20 14.57
N ARG A 377 0.81 2.84 14.29
CA ARG A 377 1.65 2.08 15.22
C ARG A 377 2.17 2.94 16.38
N PHE A 378 2.55 4.18 16.11
CA PHE A 378 3.29 5.01 17.08
C PHE A 378 2.48 6.14 17.71
N VAL A 379 1.30 6.46 17.18
CA VAL A 379 0.42 7.49 17.72
C VAL A 379 -0.87 6.86 18.19
N ASN A 380 -0.98 6.67 19.51
CA ASN A 380 -2.20 6.19 20.13
C ASN A 380 -3.11 7.38 20.50
N LYS A 381 -3.84 7.91 19.52
CA LYS A 381 -4.89 8.90 19.75
C LYS A 381 -6.27 8.27 19.51
N PRO A 382 -7.20 8.32 20.47
CA PRO A 382 -8.55 7.78 20.29
C PRO A 382 -9.28 8.41 19.09
N ASP A 383 -10.13 7.62 18.42
CA ASP A 383 -10.87 8.10 17.25
C ASP A 383 -11.81 9.25 17.60
N HIS A 384 -12.54 9.17 18.71
CA HIS A 384 -13.45 10.26 19.12
C HIS A 384 -12.72 11.61 19.30
N GLU A 385 -11.50 11.60 19.82
CA GLU A 385 -10.68 12.81 19.91
C GLU A 385 -10.13 13.25 18.56
N THR A 386 -9.74 12.29 17.72
CA THR A 386 -9.19 12.57 16.39
C THR A 386 -10.25 13.23 15.50
N MET A 387 -11.45 12.65 15.45
CA MET A 387 -12.56 13.15 14.66
C MET A 387 -13.18 14.43 15.23
N ALA A 388 -12.88 14.77 16.49
CA ALA A 388 -13.27 16.04 17.09
C ALA A 388 -12.43 17.25 16.63
N THR A 389 -11.31 17.02 15.92
CA THR A 389 -10.46 18.09 15.40
C THR A 389 -11.26 18.97 14.43
N PRO A 390 -11.29 20.31 14.61
CA PRO A 390 -11.92 21.21 13.65
C PRO A 390 -11.31 21.04 12.25
N TYR A 391 -12.16 20.95 11.23
CA TYR A 391 -11.70 20.65 9.87
C TYR A 391 -10.71 21.71 9.32
N SER A 392 -10.90 22.99 9.67
CA SER A 392 -9.93 24.05 9.36
C SER A 392 -8.53 23.76 9.90
N ARG A 393 -8.41 23.11 11.07
CA ARG A 393 -7.13 22.70 11.65
C ARG A 393 -6.54 21.52 10.88
N VAL A 394 -7.37 20.52 10.52
CA VAL A 394 -6.93 19.40 9.66
C VAL A 394 -6.33 19.95 8.36
N LEU A 395 -7.02 20.86 7.68
CA LEU A 395 -6.50 21.49 6.46
C LEU A 395 -5.21 22.29 6.70
N SER A 396 -5.11 23.03 7.81
CA SER A 396 -3.90 23.80 8.14
C SER A 396 -2.65 22.94 8.40
N TRP A 397 -2.83 21.65 8.69
CA TRP A 397 -1.74 20.71 8.94
C TRP A 397 -1.46 19.80 7.74
N SER A 398 -2.33 19.82 6.74
CA SER A 398 -2.22 18.99 5.54
C SER A 398 -1.14 19.54 4.61
N THR A 399 -0.38 18.64 3.99
CA THR A 399 0.42 18.95 2.79
C THR A 399 -0.49 19.35 1.62
N PRO A 400 0.03 19.98 0.55
CA PRO A 400 -0.79 20.34 -0.62
C PRO A 400 -1.57 19.17 -1.21
N ALA A 401 -0.94 18.00 -1.37
CA ALA A 401 -1.58 16.78 -1.86
C ALA A 401 -2.67 16.24 -0.91
N GLU A 402 -2.39 16.19 0.39
CA GLU A 402 -3.39 15.77 1.39
C GLU A 402 -4.59 16.72 1.39
N ARG A 403 -4.34 18.03 1.32
CA ARG A 403 -5.40 19.04 1.23
C ARG A 403 -6.26 18.83 -0.01
N ALA A 404 -5.65 18.66 -1.18
CA ALA A 404 -6.38 18.48 -2.43
C ALA A 404 -7.28 17.22 -2.39
N ALA A 405 -6.75 16.09 -1.90
CA ALA A 405 -7.55 14.88 -1.74
C ALA A 405 -8.66 15.04 -0.67
N LEU A 406 -8.38 15.71 0.45
CA LEU A 406 -9.38 15.97 1.49
C LEU A 406 -10.51 16.87 0.99
N GLU A 407 -10.19 17.96 0.30
CA GLU A 407 -11.19 18.88 -0.27
C GLU A 407 -11.98 18.20 -1.38
N GLY A 408 -11.33 17.53 -2.32
CA GLY A 408 -12.01 16.82 -3.40
C GLY A 408 -12.93 15.69 -2.91
N LEU A 409 -12.50 14.89 -1.94
CA LEU A 409 -13.36 13.88 -1.32
C LEU A 409 -14.50 14.50 -0.50
N SER A 410 -14.24 15.64 0.15
CA SER A 410 -15.27 16.38 0.87
C SER A 410 -16.36 16.87 -0.09
N ASP A 411 -15.97 17.37 -1.27
CA ASP A 411 -16.90 17.85 -2.29
C ASP A 411 -17.70 16.69 -2.91
N ALA A 412 -17.04 15.59 -3.27
CA ALA A 412 -17.70 14.38 -3.79
C ALA A 412 -18.76 13.81 -2.83
N LEU A 413 -18.50 13.91 -1.52
CA LEU A 413 -19.40 13.41 -0.46
C LEU A 413 -20.42 14.45 0.03
N GLY A 414 -20.41 15.69 -0.51
CA GLY A 414 -21.27 16.79 -0.03
C GLY A 414 -21.03 17.16 1.44
N LEU A 415 -19.79 17.01 1.92
CA LEU A 415 -19.40 17.25 3.31
C LEU A 415 -19.00 18.72 3.51
N HIS A 416 -19.61 19.40 4.48
CA HIS A 416 -19.36 20.81 4.76
C HIS A 416 -19.24 21.12 6.27
N GLY A 417 -18.65 22.28 6.58
CA GLY A 417 -18.50 22.78 7.96
C GLY A 417 -17.36 22.17 8.77
N GLU A 418 -17.14 22.68 9.98
CA GLU A 418 -15.99 22.31 10.83
C GLU A 418 -16.06 20.89 11.40
N HIS A 419 -17.26 20.30 11.46
CA HIS A 419 -17.48 18.97 12.06
C HIS A 419 -17.60 17.85 11.03
N ARG A 420 -17.32 18.13 9.74
CA ARG A 420 -17.54 17.18 8.65
C ARG A 420 -16.76 15.86 8.79
N LEU A 421 -15.57 15.91 9.42
CA LEU A 421 -14.81 14.70 9.76
C LEU A 421 -15.56 13.80 10.73
N ARG A 422 -16.10 14.38 11.82
CA ARG A 422 -16.94 13.66 12.78
C ARG A 422 -18.19 13.09 12.12
N ALA A 423 -18.89 13.90 11.34
CA ALA A 423 -20.12 13.47 10.66
C ALA A 423 -19.86 12.30 9.71
N ALA A 424 -18.77 12.35 8.93
CA ALA A 424 -18.35 11.25 8.07
C ALA A 424 -18.07 9.98 8.89
N TYR A 425 -17.31 10.11 9.99
CA TYR A 425 -16.98 8.98 10.87
C TYR A 425 -18.22 8.35 11.51
N GLU A 426 -19.14 9.15 12.03
CA GLU A 426 -20.38 8.67 12.65
C GLU A 426 -21.30 7.97 11.64
N ARG A 427 -21.33 8.42 10.38
CA ARG A 427 -22.07 7.75 9.32
C ARG A 427 -21.46 6.39 8.96
N GLU A 428 -20.13 6.26 9.01
CA GLU A 428 -19.42 5.04 8.65
C GLU A 428 -19.36 4.00 9.79
N PHE A 429 -19.18 4.47 11.03
CA PHE A 429 -18.88 3.62 12.19
C PHE A 429 -19.81 3.81 13.39
N GLY A 430 -20.75 4.76 13.33
CA GLY A 430 -21.66 5.04 14.42
C GLY A 430 -22.77 4.00 14.57
N PRO A 431 -23.64 4.12 15.60
CA PRO A 431 -24.70 3.15 15.90
C PRO A 431 -25.73 2.95 14.77
N ARG A 432 -25.83 3.93 13.86
CA ARG A 432 -26.74 3.90 12.70
C ARG A 432 -26.02 3.48 11.41
N ALA A 433 -24.75 3.09 11.48
CA ALA A 433 -24.04 2.59 10.32
C ALA A 433 -24.75 1.34 9.80
N GLY A 434 -25.14 1.38 8.52
CA GLY A 434 -25.78 0.25 7.85
C GLY A 434 -24.81 -0.90 7.63
N ARG A 435 -25.29 -1.95 6.95
CA ARG A 435 -24.41 -3.02 6.48
C ARG A 435 -23.37 -2.43 5.52
N ARG A 436 -22.10 -2.73 5.74
CA ARG A 436 -21.02 -2.25 4.87
C ARG A 436 -21.00 -3.08 3.60
N ASP A 437 -21.34 -2.42 2.49
CA ASP A 437 -21.02 -2.93 1.17
C ASP A 437 -19.59 -2.49 0.84
N VAL A 438 -18.73 -3.45 0.51
CA VAL A 438 -17.31 -3.18 0.22
C VAL A 438 -17.12 -2.63 -1.19
N GLU A 439 -18.12 -2.79 -2.07
CA GLU A 439 -18.13 -2.26 -3.43
C GLU A 439 -18.78 -0.87 -3.52
N ASP A 440 -19.43 -0.40 -2.46
CA ASP A 440 -20.04 0.93 -2.42
C ASP A 440 -18.97 2.03 -2.50
N VAL A 441 -19.00 2.77 -3.60
CA VAL A 441 -18.05 3.85 -3.91
C VAL A 441 -18.19 4.99 -2.91
N ASP A 442 -19.41 5.32 -2.46
CA ASP A 442 -19.64 6.39 -1.48
C ASP A 442 -19.07 6.03 -0.10
N SER A 443 -19.25 4.79 0.36
CA SER A 443 -18.60 4.26 1.56
C SER A 443 -17.08 4.27 1.40
N ALA A 444 -16.55 3.84 0.24
CA ALA A 444 -15.11 3.86 -0.02
C ALA A 444 -14.53 5.29 0.02
N HIS A 445 -15.17 6.25 -0.63
CA HIS A 445 -14.81 7.68 -0.58
C HIS A 445 -14.83 8.20 0.86
N ARG A 446 -15.86 7.85 1.65
CA ARG A 446 -15.96 8.22 3.07
C ARG A 446 -14.82 7.63 3.89
N LEU A 447 -14.47 6.37 3.66
CA LEU A 447 -13.33 5.72 4.32
C LEU A 447 -11.99 6.36 3.93
N ARG A 448 -11.78 6.70 2.66
CA ARG A 448 -10.58 7.44 2.19
C ARG A 448 -10.48 8.79 2.89
N PHE A 449 -11.57 9.55 2.94
CA PHE A 449 -11.66 10.85 3.60
C PHE A 449 -11.32 10.75 5.10
N ILE A 450 -11.98 9.84 5.83
CA ILE A 450 -11.75 9.62 7.27
C ILE A 450 -10.29 9.22 7.52
N ARG A 451 -9.75 8.28 6.73
CA ARG A 451 -8.40 7.74 6.93
C ARG A 451 -7.34 8.78 6.65
N LEU A 452 -7.48 9.56 5.57
CA LEU A 452 -6.56 10.63 5.22
C LEU A 452 -6.55 11.73 6.29
N ALA A 453 -7.74 12.19 6.71
CA ALA A 453 -7.85 13.20 7.77
C ALA A 453 -7.27 12.69 9.10
N LYS A 454 -7.51 11.42 9.44
CA LYS A 454 -6.88 10.77 10.60
C LYS A 454 -5.36 10.78 10.48
N SER A 455 -4.78 10.41 9.33
CA SER A 455 -3.33 10.45 9.11
C SER A 455 -2.77 11.86 9.33
N VAL A 456 -3.43 12.91 8.85
CA VAL A 456 -3.01 14.31 9.09
C VAL A 456 -2.99 14.66 10.59
N VAL A 457 -4.05 14.30 11.34
CA VAL A 457 -4.12 14.56 12.79
C VAL A 457 -3.06 13.75 13.55
N LEU A 458 -2.86 12.49 13.19
CA LEU A 458 -1.85 11.65 13.83
C LEU A 458 -0.43 12.16 13.54
N ALA A 459 -0.15 12.59 12.31
CA ALA A 459 1.13 13.20 11.94
C ALA A 459 1.42 14.46 12.77
N ARG A 460 0.40 15.32 12.96
CA ARG A 460 0.52 16.48 13.83
C ARG A 460 0.81 16.07 15.28
N THR A 461 0.10 15.06 15.77
CA THR A 461 0.28 14.55 17.15
C THR A 461 1.69 13.97 17.34
N LEU A 462 2.21 13.22 16.36
CA LEU A 462 3.58 12.70 16.39
C LEU A 462 4.61 13.83 16.49
N ARG A 463 4.48 14.86 15.65
CA ARG A 463 5.38 16.03 15.63
C ARG A 463 5.38 16.80 16.97
N GLN A 464 4.31 16.70 17.75
CA GLN A 464 4.18 17.32 19.07
C GLN A 464 4.59 16.41 20.23
N SER A 465 4.86 15.13 19.98
CA SER A 465 5.13 14.13 21.03
C SER A 465 6.51 14.24 21.70
N GLY A 466 7.44 15.02 21.13
CA GLY A 466 8.83 15.12 21.60
C GLY A 466 9.72 13.90 21.27
N HIS A 467 9.18 12.83 20.66
CA HIS A 467 9.94 11.65 20.26
C HIS A 467 10.78 11.90 18.99
N ARG A 468 11.89 12.62 19.13
CA ARG A 468 12.74 13.08 18.01
C ARG A 468 13.10 12.01 16.99
N ALA A 469 13.56 10.82 17.43
CA ALA A 469 13.92 9.73 16.53
C ALA A 469 12.73 9.25 15.67
N ARG A 470 11.53 9.18 16.25
CA ARG A 470 10.31 8.79 15.52
C ARG A 470 9.87 9.87 14.54
N ILE A 471 10.01 11.14 14.92
CA ILE A 471 9.72 12.27 14.04
C ILE A 471 10.67 12.24 12.84
N GLU A 472 11.99 12.15 13.08
CA GLU A 472 12.99 12.07 12.02
C GLU A 472 12.75 10.87 11.10
N ARG A 473 12.41 9.70 11.67
CA ARG A 473 12.07 8.51 10.87
C ARG A 473 10.82 8.72 10.00
N PHE A 474 9.77 9.33 10.55
CA PHE A 474 8.54 9.64 9.82
C PHE A 474 8.79 10.64 8.69
N GLU A 475 9.55 11.71 8.93
CA GLU A 475 9.86 12.69 7.88
C GLU A 475 10.74 12.09 6.78
N ARG A 476 11.69 11.21 7.11
CA ARG A 476 12.44 10.44 6.10
C ARG A 476 11.51 9.57 5.25
N LEU A 477 10.55 8.87 5.88
CA LEU A 477 9.56 8.06 5.17
C LEU A 477 8.69 8.92 4.24
N ARG A 478 8.20 10.07 4.70
CA ARG A 478 7.41 11.02 3.90
C ARG A 478 8.21 11.60 2.72
N ALA A 479 9.48 11.93 2.94
CA ALA A 479 10.36 12.39 1.88
C ALA A 479 10.60 11.29 0.83
N ALA A 480 10.76 10.03 1.25
CA ALA A 480 10.87 8.90 0.34
C ALA A 480 9.57 8.62 -0.44
N GLU A 481 8.41 8.79 0.20
CA GLU A 481 7.09 8.76 -0.45
C GLU A 481 6.88 9.90 -1.45
N ALA A 482 7.64 11.00 -1.38
CA ALA A 482 7.56 12.10 -2.34
C ALA A 482 8.42 11.92 -3.59
N ARG A 483 9.28 10.90 -3.64
CA ARG A 483 10.12 10.61 -4.80
C ARG A 483 9.31 10.14 -6.00
N ASN A 484 9.92 10.19 -7.19
CA ASN A 484 9.33 9.64 -8.41
C ASN A 484 10.34 8.72 -9.12
N PRO A 485 10.28 7.39 -8.87
CA PRO A 485 11.17 6.43 -9.50
C PRO A 485 11.12 6.44 -11.04
N LEU A 486 9.98 6.77 -11.66
CA LEU A 486 9.84 6.77 -13.12
C LEU A 486 10.62 7.94 -13.76
N VAL A 487 10.61 9.10 -13.12
CA VAL A 487 11.39 10.28 -13.56
C VAL A 487 12.88 10.09 -13.25
N GLU A 488 13.21 9.60 -12.05
CA GLU A 488 14.59 9.37 -11.63
C GLU A 488 15.31 8.38 -12.55
N VAL A 489 14.62 7.32 -12.98
CA VAL A 489 15.11 6.40 -14.03
C VAL A 489 15.47 7.20 -15.28
N ARG A 490 14.52 7.95 -15.85
CA ARG A 490 14.72 8.71 -17.11
C ARG A 490 15.90 9.67 -17.02
N ALA A 491 16.04 10.39 -15.91
CA ALA A 491 17.14 11.31 -15.65
C ALA A 491 18.51 10.58 -15.60
N ALA A 492 18.58 9.43 -14.93
CA ALA A 492 19.81 8.64 -14.85
C ALA A 492 20.35 8.21 -16.23
N SER A 493 19.46 7.94 -17.18
CA SER A 493 19.85 7.58 -18.55
C SER A 493 20.38 8.76 -19.35
N GLN A 494 19.73 9.93 -19.25
CA GLN A 494 20.22 11.14 -19.91
C GLN A 494 21.66 11.45 -19.47
N ALA A 495 21.92 11.42 -18.16
CA ALA A 495 23.26 11.62 -17.60
C ALA A 495 24.29 10.61 -18.14
N ARG A 496 23.94 9.31 -18.22
CA ARG A 496 24.84 8.27 -18.77
C ARG A 496 25.11 8.44 -20.26
N GLN A 497 24.12 8.87 -21.05
CA GLN A 497 24.28 9.13 -22.48
C GLN A 497 25.20 10.33 -22.73
N ASP A 498 25.03 11.41 -21.96
CA ASP A 498 25.86 12.59 -22.05
C ASP A 498 27.31 12.30 -21.62
N GLY A 499 27.51 11.50 -20.58
CA GLY A 499 28.83 11.02 -20.16
C GLY A 499 29.54 10.24 -21.27
N ARG A 500 28.86 9.31 -21.94
CA ARG A 500 29.41 8.56 -23.08
C ARG A 500 29.73 9.46 -24.27
N ARG A 501 28.88 10.44 -24.57
CA ARG A 501 29.14 11.42 -25.64
C ARG A 501 30.34 12.31 -25.35
N ARG A 502 30.55 12.68 -24.09
CA ARG A 502 31.73 13.43 -23.64
C ARG A 502 33.00 12.58 -23.70
N ALA A 503 32.93 11.30 -23.33
CA ALA A 503 34.08 10.39 -23.42
C ALA A 503 34.45 9.99 -24.86
N ALA A 504 33.52 10.16 -25.81
CA ALA A 504 33.75 9.90 -27.23
C ALA A 504 34.21 11.14 -28.03
N ARG A 505 34.30 12.30 -27.38
CA ARG A 505 34.87 13.55 -27.92
C ARG A 505 36.24 13.77 -27.30
#